data_AF-A0A813H334-F1
#
_entry.id   AF-A0A813H334-F1
#
_cell.length_a   1.000
_cell.length_b   1.000
_cell.length_c   1.000
_cell.angle_alpha   90.00
_cell.angle_beta   90.00
_cell.angle_gamma   90.00
#
_symmetry.space_group_name_H-M   'P 1'
#
loop_
_entity.id
_entity.type
_entity.pdbx_description
1 polymer ?
#
loop_
_entity_poly.entity_id
_entity_poly.type
_entity_poly.pdbx_seq_one_letter_code
_entity_poly.pdbx_strand_id
1 'polypeptide(L)'
;MREAYPDLQCRICGTHAGRSKRYDVWWRFFDTMVTEDGEFLGEDIAFCRRWRAIGGTIFADLGATLTHVGRHAFTGNMLDSLPLSDLRRQLDADG
;
A
#
# COMPACT_ATOMS: atom_id res chain seq x y z
N MET A 1 3.54 -4.85 12.72
CA MET A 1 4.17 -5.51 11.55
C MET A 1 5.41 -6.30 11.95
N ARG A 2 6.51 -5.68 12.41
CA ARG A 2 7.75 -6.42 12.75
C ARG A 2 7.56 -7.51 13.80
N GLU A 3 6.85 -7.19 14.88
CA GLU A 3 6.56 -8.15 15.96
C GLU A 3 5.62 -9.27 15.52
N ALA A 4 4.63 -8.95 14.68
CA ALA A 4 3.63 -9.90 14.23
C ALA A 4 4.11 -10.80 13.07
N TYR A 5 5.13 -10.36 12.33
CA TYR A 5 5.66 -11.07 11.15
C TYR A 5 7.19 -11.17 11.18
N PRO A 6 7.80 -11.75 12.23
CA PRO A 6 9.26 -11.84 12.34
C PRO A 6 9.91 -12.65 11.21
N ASP A 7 9.16 -13.57 10.59
CA ASP A 7 9.52 -14.39 9.44
C ASP A 7 9.77 -13.58 8.16
N LEU A 8 9.23 -12.36 8.08
CA LEU A 8 9.45 -11.45 6.94
C LEU A 8 10.77 -10.68 7.02
N GLN A 9 11.55 -10.85 8.09
CA GLN A 9 12.91 -10.31 8.17
C GLN A 9 13.87 -11.15 7.33
N CYS A 10 14.65 -10.50 6.49
CA CYS A 10 15.71 -11.16 5.74
C CYS A 10 16.95 -10.27 5.60
N ARG A 11 17.97 -10.84 4.98
CA ARG A 11 19.14 -10.10 4.48
C ARG A 11 19.02 -10.01 2.98
N ILE A 12 19.33 -8.84 2.42
CA ILE A 12 19.41 -8.69 0.97
C ILE A 12 20.82 -8.26 0.56
N CYS A 13 21.28 -8.82 -0.54
CA CYS A 13 22.48 -8.39 -1.25
C CYS A 13 22.04 -8.06 -2.67
N GLY A 14 22.37 -6.86 -3.13
CA GLY A 14 21.98 -6.42 -4.47
C GLY A 14 22.86 -5.28 -4.95
N THR A 15 22.62 -4.84 -6.17
CA THR A 15 23.31 -3.69 -6.75
C THR A 15 22.32 -2.54 -6.84
N HIS A 16 22.61 -1.42 -6.18
CA HIS A 16 21.82 -0.20 -6.27
C HIS A 16 22.69 0.91 -6.86
N ALA A 17 22.24 1.53 -7.95
CA ALA A 17 22.99 2.54 -8.70
C ALA A 17 24.44 2.11 -9.03
N GLY A 18 24.61 0.85 -9.47
CA GLY A 18 25.91 0.29 -9.86
C GLY A 18 26.84 -0.10 -8.71
N ARG A 19 26.41 0.02 -7.44
CA ARG A 19 27.21 -0.36 -6.27
C ARG A 19 26.59 -1.53 -5.55
N SER A 20 27.41 -2.50 -5.16
CA SER A 20 26.98 -3.57 -4.27
C SER A 20 26.54 -2.98 -2.93
N LYS A 21 25.33 -3.34 -2.52
CA LYS A 21 24.70 -2.97 -1.26
C LYS A 21 24.30 -4.26 -0.56
N ARG A 22 24.61 -4.32 0.72
CA ARG A 22 24.15 -5.36 1.62
C ARG A 22 23.38 -4.71 2.74
N TYR A 23 22.18 -5.21 2.97
CA TYR A 23 21.34 -4.83 4.10
C TYR A 23 21.17 -6.06 4.99
N ASP A 24 21.70 -5.99 6.21
CA ASP A 24 21.60 -7.09 7.17
C ASP A 24 20.22 -7.16 7.85
N VAL A 25 19.42 -6.10 7.73
CA VAL A 25 18.02 -6.06 8.13
C VAL A 25 17.19 -5.49 7.00
N TRP A 26 16.38 -6.35 6.38
CA TRP A 26 15.39 -6.00 5.37
C TRP A 26 14.05 -6.63 5.74
N TRP A 27 12.96 -5.91 5.52
CA TRP A 27 11.61 -6.39 5.82
C TRP A 27 10.80 -6.53 4.55
N ARG A 28 10.29 -7.74 4.33
CA ARG A 28 9.54 -8.15 3.14
C ARG A 28 8.05 -7.80 3.23
N PHE A 29 7.68 -6.69 3.89
CA PHE A 29 6.27 -6.32 4.08
C PHE A 29 5.53 -6.04 2.77
N PHE A 30 6.29 -5.65 1.76
CA PHE A 30 5.86 -5.25 0.44
C PHE A 30 6.06 -6.36 -0.62
N ASP A 31 6.48 -7.56 -0.21
CA ASP A 31 6.48 -8.70 -1.13
C ASP A 31 5.06 -8.95 -1.64
N THR A 32 4.95 -9.29 -2.93
CA THR A 32 3.70 -9.70 -3.54
C THR A 32 3.13 -10.94 -2.85
N MET A 33 1.85 -11.21 -3.09
CA MET A 33 1.13 -12.32 -2.47
C MET A 33 0.29 -13.01 -3.53
N VAL A 34 0.11 -14.32 -3.40
CA VAL A 34 -0.89 -15.07 -4.17
C VAL A 34 -1.95 -15.54 -3.18
N THR A 35 -3.22 -15.31 -3.49
CA THR A 35 -4.33 -15.76 -2.64
C THR A 35 -4.46 -17.28 -2.69
N GLU A 36 -5.23 -17.85 -1.76
CA GLU A 36 -5.53 -19.29 -1.75
C GLU A 36 -6.22 -19.75 -3.05
N ASP A 37 -7.02 -18.86 -3.65
CA ASP A 37 -7.70 -19.08 -4.94
C ASP A 37 -6.77 -18.86 -6.17
N GLY A 38 -5.50 -18.52 -5.95
CA GLY A 38 -4.50 -18.35 -7.01
C GLY A 38 -4.42 -16.94 -7.61
N GLU A 39 -5.06 -15.93 -7.02
CA GLU A 39 -5.01 -14.56 -7.52
C GLU A 39 -3.73 -13.85 -7.09
N PHE A 40 -3.04 -13.21 -8.05
CA PHE A 40 -1.86 -12.40 -7.75
C PHE A 40 -2.24 -11.02 -7.21
N LEU A 41 -1.63 -10.64 -6.09
CA LEU A 41 -1.76 -9.33 -5.47
C LEU A 41 -0.45 -8.57 -5.60
N GLY A 42 -0.54 -7.37 -6.16
CA GLY A 42 0.55 -6.41 -6.16
C GLY A 42 0.99 -6.03 -4.74
N GLU A 43 2.20 -5.49 -4.67
CA GLU A 43 2.89 -5.05 -3.45
C GLU A 43 1.99 -4.26 -2.47
N ASP A 44 1.32 -3.20 -2.95
CA ASP A 44 0.51 -2.31 -2.11
C ASP A 44 -0.69 -3.05 -1.49
N ILE A 45 -1.35 -3.90 -2.27
CA ILE A 45 -2.50 -4.68 -1.82
C ILE A 45 -2.05 -5.75 -0.83
N ALA A 46 -0.93 -6.41 -1.12
CA ALA A 46 -0.35 -7.42 -0.23
C ALA A 46 0.05 -6.81 1.13
N PHE A 47 0.67 -5.62 1.12
CA PHE A 47 0.96 -4.86 2.34
C PHE A 47 -0.32 -4.53 3.12
N CYS A 48 -1.35 -3.99 2.45
CA CYS A 48 -2.61 -3.66 3.10
C CYS A 48 -3.32 -4.89 3.70
N ARG A 49 -3.23 -6.06 3.04
CA ARG A 49 -3.74 -7.32 3.60
C ARG A 49 -2.99 -7.73 4.86
N ARG A 50 -1.65 -7.69 4.85
CA ARG A 50 -0.83 -7.98 6.04
C ARG A 50 -1.14 -7.03 7.19
N TRP A 51 -1.28 -5.73 6.92
CA TRP A 51 -1.61 -4.75 7.96
C TRP A 51 -2.96 -5.03 8.62
N ARG A 52 -4.00 -5.27 7.81
CA ARG A 52 -5.34 -5.58 8.33
C ARG A 52 -5.39 -6.89 9.11
N ALA A 53 -4.64 -7.91 8.68
CA ALA A 53 -4.60 -9.21 9.35
C ALA A 53 -4.07 -9.15 10.79
N ILE A 54 -3.34 -8.09 11.16
CA ILE A 54 -2.87 -7.86 12.54
C ILE A 54 -3.67 -6.76 13.26
N GLY A 55 -4.88 -6.47 12.79
CA GLY A 55 -5.79 -5.48 13.39
C GLY A 55 -5.51 -4.03 12.97
N GLY A 56 -4.71 -3.81 11.95
CA GLY A 56 -4.43 -2.48 11.43
C GLY A 56 -5.55 -1.91 10.57
N THR A 57 -5.80 -0.61 10.69
CA THR A 57 -6.75 0.12 9.84
C THR A 57 -6.03 0.82 8.69
N ILE A 58 -6.61 0.77 7.49
CA ILE A 58 -6.14 1.52 6.31
C ILE A 58 -7.02 2.75 6.16
N PHE A 59 -6.39 3.93 6.06
CA PHE A 59 -7.06 5.20 5.83
C PHE A 59 -6.69 5.74 4.45
N ALA A 60 -7.63 6.46 3.83
CA ALA A 60 -7.39 7.19 2.59
C ALA A 60 -7.93 8.61 2.74
N ASP A 61 -7.10 9.60 2.44
CA ASP A 61 -7.55 10.97 2.27
C ASP A 61 -8.04 11.15 0.84
N LEU A 62 -9.35 11.23 0.67
CA LEU A 62 -9.98 11.38 -0.63
C LEU A 62 -9.93 12.83 -1.13
N GLY A 63 -9.76 13.79 -0.22
CA GLY A 63 -9.75 15.22 -0.51
C GLY A 63 -8.38 15.76 -0.94
N ALA A 64 -7.32 14.95 -0.86
CA ALA A 64 -6.01 15.33 -1.36
C ALA A 64 -5.98 15.39 -2.89
N THR A 65 -5.51 16.51 -3.44
CA THR A 65 -5.16 16.60 -4.87
C THR A 65 -3.74 16.06 -5.07
N LEU A 66 -3.62 15.02 -5.89
CA LEU A 66 -2.36 14.32 -6.14
C LEU A 66 -1.94 14.49 -7.61
N THR A 67 -0.63 14.63 -7.83
CA THR A 67 -0.03 14.61 -9.16
C THR A 67 0.90 13.40 -9.30
N HIS A 68 0.56 12.48 -10.20
CA HIS A 68 1.46 11.39 -10.60
C HIS A 68 2.35 11.85 -11.74
N VAL A 69 3.66 11.94 -11.51
CA VAL A 69 4.66 12.36 -12.50
C VAL A 69 5.38 11.12 -13.04
N GLY A 70 4.93 10.64 -14.20
CA GLY A 70 5.63 9.63 -15.00
C GLY A 70 6.29 10.28 -16.23
N ARG A 71 6.06 9.72 -17.41
CA ARG A 71 6.41 10.38 -18.69
C ARG A 71 5.63 11.68 -18.92
N HIS A 72 4.40 11.72 -18.41
CA HIS A 72 3.54 12.89 -18.35
C HIS A 72 3.05 13.05 -16.91
N ALA A 73 2.66 14.27 -16.55
CA ALA A 73 2.05 14.56 -15.26
C ALA A 73 0.52 14.43 -15.36
N PHE A 74 -0.07 13.66 -14.47
CA PHE A 74 -1.52 13.54 -14.31
C PHE A 74 -1.90 14.05 -12.93
N THR A 75 -2.76 15.07 -12.86
CA THR A 75 -3.23 15.67 -11.61
C THR A 75 -4.73 15.42 -11.46
N GLY A 76 -5.17 15.06 -10.25
CA GLY A 76 -6.59 14.90 -9.95
C GLY A 76 -6.87 14.86 -8.45
N ASN A 77 -8.14 14.98 -8.11
CA ASN A 77 -8.69 14.83 -6.77
C ASN A 77 -9.76 13.73 -6.82
N MET A 78 -9.77 12.82 -5.86
CA MET A 78 -10.72 11.69 -5.91
C MET A 78 -12.16 12.17 -5.71
N LEU A 79 -12.40 13.15 -4.84
CA LEU A 79 -13.74 13.67 -4.59
C LEU A 79 -14.39 14.29 -5.84
N ASP A 80 -13.60 14.87 -6.76
CA ASP A 80 -14.10 15.42 -8.02
C ASP A 80 -14.71 14.35 -8.95
N SER A 81 -14.30 13.09 -8.75
CA SER A 81 -14.71 11.96 -9.59
C SER A 81 -15.82 11.09 -8.99
N LEU A 82 -16.20 11.33 -7.73
CA LEU A 82 -17.23 10.54 -7.05
C LEU A 82 -18.64 11.04 -7.40
N PRO A 83 -19.60 10.13 -7.69
CA PRO A 83 -21.00 10.51 -7.80
C PRO A 83 -21.52 11.09 -6.48
N LEU A 84 -22.29 12.19 -6.54
CA LEU A 84 -22.87 12.82 -5.35
C LEU A 84 -23.76 11.87 -4.51
N SER A 85 -24.26 10.79 -5.09
CA SER A 85 -25.00 9.73 -4.37
C SER A 85 -24.14 8.97 -3.35
N ASP A 86 -22.82 8.90 -3.57
CA ASP A 86 -21.92 8.05 -2.78
C ASP A 86 -21.26 8.81 -1.62
N LEU A 87 -21.21 10.14 -1.68
CA LEU A 87 -20.68 11.00 -0.60
C LEU A 87 -21.56 11.02 0.66
N ARG A 88 -22.85 10.70 0.52
CA ARG A 88 -23.84 10.91 1.60
C ARG A 88 -23.76 9.87 2.73
N ARG A 89 -22.95 8.82 2.59
CA ARG A 89 -22.90 7.70 3.54
C ARG A 89 -21.84 7.84 4.65
N GLN A 90 -20.91 8.79 4.52
CA GLN A 90 -19.83 9.00 5.51
C GLN A 90 -20.16 10.05 6.58
N LEU A 91 -21.08 10.99 6.32
CA LEU A 91 -21.45 12.03 7.29
C LEU A 91 -22.48 11.54 8.33
N ASP A 92 -23.27 10.52 8.01
CA ASP A 92 -24.30 9.98 8.92
C ASP A 92 -23.74 8.88 9.86
N ALA A 93 -22.46 8.52 9.74
CA ALA A 93 -21.81 7.50 10.58
C ALA A 93 -21.03 8.08 11.77
N ASP A 94 -20.85 9.40 11.81
CA ASP A 94 -20.18 10.15 12.88
C ASP A 94 -21.17 11.04 13.68
N GLY A 95 -22.49 10.77 13.56
CA GLY A 95 -23.58 11.50 14.24
C GLY A 95 -24.22 10.72 15.38
#